data_AF-A0A1V5B4J6-F1
#
_entry.id   AF-A0A1V5B4J6-F1
#
_cell.length_a   1.000
_cell.length_b   1.000
_cell.length_c   1.000
_cell.angle_alpha   90.00
_cell.angle_beta   90.00
_cell.angle_gamma   90.00
#
_symmetry.space_group_name_H-M   'P 1'
#
loop_
_entity.id
_entity.type
_entity.pdbx_description
1 polymer ?
#
loop_
_entity_poly.entity_id
_entity_poly.type
_entity_poly.pdbx_seq_one_letter_code
_entity_poly.pdbx_strand_id
1 'polypeptide(L)'
;MRVPEGFCRYLAMHEECTERLLARAKEMRSLELETSTDPEAVRIKRMVYAVMGESHRMKAFVRLAPLGSAVLYGFMKPRHRIGEHVCDSFARRNEGTIVVLGNGRESWIALSRDGRIWRQRGGGMAETLERLRLMAALKCSQDENGEEKAAVCDCNCREPCKDPSGVEDLWQVYYDSQYCPERKNLAAFKRNMPRRDQEAAGLRLVQNRRNATLDDFIGRK
;
A
#
# COMPACT_ATOMS: atom_id res chain seq x y z
N MET A 1 -1.51 -11.61 17.01
CA MET A 1 -0.29 -11.69 16.18
C MET A 1 0.73 -12.44 17.00
N ARG A 2 1.42 -13.44 16.45
CA ARG A 2 2.50 -14.17 17.13
C ARG A 2 3.85 -13.72 16.57
N VAL A 3 4.91 -13.83 17.37
CA VAL A 3 6.29 -13.56 16.96
C VAL A 3 6.69 -14.61 15.91
N PRO A 4 7.06 -14.21 14.68
CA PRO A 4 7.48 -15.16 13.64
C PRO A 4 8.86 -15.73 13.95
N GLU A 5 9.19 -16.91 13.42
CA GLU A 5 10.53 -17.52 13.60
C GLU A 5 11.65 -16.60 13.09
N GLY A 6 11.43 -15.92 11.96
CA GLY A 6 12.35 -14.90 11.41
C GLY A 6 12.24 -13.51 12.04
N PHE A 7 11.86 -13.38 13.32
CA PHE A 7 11.61 -12.09 13.96
C PHE A 7 12.81 -11.13 13.95
N CYS A 8 14.05 -11.67 13.92
CA CYS A 8 15.26 -10.86 13.80
C CYS A 8 15.23 -9.92 12.60
N ARG A 9 14.61 -10.33 11.48
CA ARG A 9 14.41 -9.47 10.30
C ARG A 9 13.51 -8.28 10.61
N TYR A 10 12.44 -8.48 11.38
CA TYR A 10 11.55 -7.40 11.81
C TYR A 10 12.23 -6.50 12.83
N LEU A 11 12.96 -7.09 13.78
CA LEU A 11 13.73 -6.35 14.78
C LEU A 11 14.75 -5.42 14.10
N ALA A 12 15.49 -5.90 13.10
CA ALA A 12 16.45 -5.10 12.33
C ALA A 12 15.84 -3.84 11.69
N MET A 13 14.55 -3.90 11.33
CA MET A 13 13.82 -2.79 10.74
C MET A 13 13.35 -1.77 11.78
N HIS A 14 13.30 -2.11 13.07
CA HIS A 14 12.88 -1.18 14.12
C HIS A 14 13.85 0.00 14.24
N GLU A 15 13.33 1.22 14.37
CA GLU A 15 14.14 2.46 14.34
C GLU A 15 15.25 2.45 15.43
N GLU A 16 14.90 2.02 16.65
CA GLU A 16 15.80 1.94 17.81
C GLU A 16 16.59 0.63 17.92
N CYS A 17 16.59 -0.22 16.88
CA CYS A 17 17.37 -1.46 16.92
C CYS A 17 18.86 -1.16 16.87
N THR A 18 19.62 -1.70 17.83
CA THR A 18 21.08 -1.66 17.89
C THR A 18 21.68 -3.01 17.52
N GLU A 19 22.92 -3.02 17.03
CA GLU A 19 23.65 -4.26 16.70
C GLU A 19 23.76 -5.19 17.91
N ARG A 20 24.00 -4.64 19.10
CA ARG A 20 24.06 -5.41 20.35
C ARG A 20 22.72 -6.09 20.67
N LEU A 21 21.61 -5.36 20.55
CA LEU A 21 20.28 -5.94 20.79
C LEU A 21 19.98 -7.04 19.78
N LEU A 22 20.36 -6.84 18.51
CA LEU A 22 20.17 -7.81 17.44
C LEU A 22 21.02 -9.07 17.63
N ALA A 23 22.26 -8.93 18.10
CA ALA A 23 23.12 -10.06 18.45
C ALA A 23 22.50 -10.92 19.55
N ARG A 24 22.02 -10.29 20.64
CA ARG A 24 21.34 -11.01 21.73
C ARG A 24 20.02 -11.64 21.27
N ALA A 25 19.27 -10.96 20.42
CA ALA A 25 18.03 -11.48 19.86
C ALA A 25 18.23 -12.76 19.02
N LYS A 26 19.39 -12.93 18.36
CA LYS A 26 19.70 -14.14 17.59
C LYS A 26 19.88 -15.38 18.46
N GLU A 27 20.21 -15.22 19.74
CA GLU A 27 20.36 -16.32 20.70
C GLU A 27 19.01 -16.80 21.25
N MET A 28 17.93 -16.03 21.04
CA MET A 28 16.59 -16.32 21.55
C MET A 28 15.70 -16.98 20.49
N ARG A 29 14.80 -17.87 20.92
CA ARG A 29 13.77 -18.45 20.06
C ARG A 29 12.48 -17.63 20.09
N SER A 30 11.69 -17.73 19.01
CA SER A 30 10.39 -17.04 18.91
C SER A 30 9.43 -17.42 20.05
N LEU A 31 9.40 -18.70 20.43
CA LEU A 31 8.57 -19.20 21.54
C LEU A 31 9.01 -18.64 22.90
N GLU A 32 10.32 -18.48 23.11
CA GLU A 32 10.88 -17.89 24.33
C GLU A 32 10.46 -16.43 24.45
N LEU A 33 10.46 -15.66 23.36
CA LEU A 33 9.95 -14.28 23.38
C LEU A 33 8.46 -14.18 23.71
N GLU A 34 7.68 -15.21 23.40
CA GLU A 34 6.25 -15.21 23.69
C GLU A 34 5.93 -15.49 25.15
N THR A 35 6.73 -16.35 25.78
CA THR A 35 6.51 -16.91 27.11
C THR A 35 7.35 -16.26 28.20
N SER A 36 8.50 -15.67 27.84
CA SER A 36 9.42 -15.06 28.79
C SER A 36 8.86 -13.78 29.41
N THR A 37 9.11 -13.62 30.70
CA THR A 37 8.85 -12.40 31.48
C THR A 37 10.09 -11.52 31.61
N ASP A 38 11.22 -11.94 31.05
CA ASP A 38 12.46 -11.17 31.08
C ASP A 38 12.25 -9.80 30.40
N PRO A 39 12.66 -8.68 31.03
CA PRO A 39 12.45 -7.34 30.48
C PRO A 39 13.01 -7.15 29.06
N GLU A 40 14.13 -7.80 28.72
CA GLU A 40 14.74 -7.69 27.40
C GLU A 40 13.94 -8.47 26.35
N ALA A 41 13.52 -9.70 26.67
CA ALA A 41 12.64 -10.48 25.80
C ALA A 41 11.31 -9.76 25.52
N VAL A 42 10.69 -9.18 26.57
CA VAL A 42 9.46 -8.38 26.44
C VAL A 42 9.69 -7.15 25.57
N ARG A 43 10.85 -6.48 25.72
CA ARG A 43 11.22 -5.34 24.89
C ARG A 43 11.36 -5.73 23.42
N ILE A 44 12.08 -6.82 23.13
CA ILE A 44 12.26 -7.33 21.75
C ILE A 44 10.89 -7.65 21.12
N LYS A 45 10.04 -8.38 21.84
CA LYS A 45 8.67 -8.70 21.39
C LYS A 45 7.86 -7.44 21.05
N ARG A 46 7.90 -6.42 21.91
CA ARG A 46 7.22 -5.13 21.66
C ARG A 46 7.75 -4.44 20.40
N MET A 47 9.07 -4.42 20.20
CA MET A 47 9.68 -3.82 19.00
C MET A 47 9.29 -4.58 17.72
N VAL A 48 9.29 -5.90 17.75
CA VAL A 48 8.83 -6.74 16.63
C VAL A 48 7.37 -6.44 16.29
N TYR A 49 6.49 -6.38 17.29
CA TYR A 49 5.08 -6.05 17.07
C TYR A 49 4.85 -4.63 16.58
N ALA A 50 5.66 -3.66 17.00
CA ALA A 50 5.60 -2.31 16.47
C ALA A 50 5.87 -2.29 14.96
N VAL A 51 6.94 -2.96 14.52
CA VAL A 51 7.31 -3.08 13.09
C VAL A 51 6.27 -3.86 12.30
N MET A 52 5.83 -5.02 12.80
CA MET A 52 4.83 -5.84 12.10
C MET A 52 3.49 -5.10 11.97
N GLY A 53 3.05 -4.45 13.05
CA GLY A 53 1.82 -3.65 13.06
C GLY A 53 1.88 -2.49 12.09
N GLU A 54 2.99 -1.74 12.07
CA GLU A 54 3.19 -0.65 11.12
C GLU A 54 3.24 -1.18 9.68
N SER A 55 3.99 -2.24 9.41
CA SER A 55 4.05 -2.85 8.07
C SER A 55 2.68 -3.30 7.57
N HIS A 56 1.89 -3.94 8.43
CA HIS A 56 0.53 -4.34 8.10
C HIS A 56 -0.35 -3.12 7.76
N ARG A 57 -0.29 -2.06 8.57
CA ARG A 57 -1.06 -0.84 8.32
C ARG A 57 -0.62 -0.12 7.06
N MET A 58 0.68 0.01 6.80
CA MET A 58 1.19 0.61 5.55
C MET A 58 0.70 -0.16 4.32
N LYS A 59 0.76 -1.51 4.34
CA LYS A 59 0.23 -2.35 3.26
C LYS A 59 -1.28 -2.17 3.05
N ALA A 60 -2.02 -1.85 4.11
CA ALA A 60 -3.47 -1.65 4.07
C ALA A 60 -3.88 -0.22 3.65
N PHE A 61 -3.07 0.77 4.01
CA PHE A 61 -3.41 2.19 3.93
C PHE A 61 -2.82 2.90 2.73
N VAL A 62 -1.63 2.50 2.28
CA VAL A 62 -0.99 3.10 1.11
C VAL A 62 -1.88 2.86 -0.11
N ARG A 63 -2.21 3.95 -0.80
CA ARG A 63 -2.94 3.92 -2.06
C ARG A 63 -1.96 4.15 -3.21
N LEU A 64 -2.02 3.27 -4.19
CA LEU A 64 -1.21 3.36 -5.38
C LEU A 64 -1.98 4.13 -6.45
N ALA A 65 -1.29 5.05 -7.12
CA ALA A 65 -1.74 5.71 -8.33
C ALA A 65 -0.85 5.27 -9.50
N PRO A 66 -1.43 5.05 -10.69
CA PRO A 66 -0.66 4.72 -11.87
C PRO A 66 0.09 5.94 -12.42
N LEU A 67 1.22 5.66 -13.03
CA LEU A 67 2.00 6.61 -13.79
C LEU A 67 2.36 5.99 -15.14
N GLY A 68 1.49 6.23 -16.12
CA GLY A 68 1.53 5.51 -17.39
C GLY A 68 1.17 4.03 -17.19
N SER A 69 1.66 3.17 -18.07
CA SER A 69 1.33 1.73 -18.10
C SER A 69 2.23 0.85 -17.22
N ALA A 70 3.43 1.32 -16.86
CA ALA A 70 4.46 0.46 -16.27
C ALA A 70 4.87 0.83 -14.83
N VAL A 71 4.34 1.91 -14.27
CA VAL A 71 4.75 2.41 -12.95
C VAL A 71 3.54 2.66 -12.05
N LEU A 72 3.61 2.18 -10.82
CA LEU A 72 2.68 2.49 -9.73
C LEU A 72 3.42 3.27 -8.66
N TYR A 73 2.80 4.32 -8.11
CA TYR A 73 3.41 5.08 -7.04
C TYR A 73 2.48 5.36 -5.87
N GLY A 74 3.03 5.49 -4.67
CA GLY A 74 2.25 5.78 -3.46
C GLY A 74 3.06 6.56 -2.43
N PHE A 75 2.40 7.45 -1.70
CA PHE A 75 3.03 8.17 -0.60
C PHE A 75 3.11 7.26 0.63
N MET A 76 4.28 7.21 1.26
CA MET A 76 4.43 6.64 2.60
C MET A 76 5.57 7.30 3.38
N LYS A 77 5.35 7.48 4.68
CA LYS A 77 6.34 7.98 5.64
C LYS A 77 6.37 7.07 6.87
N PRO A 78 7.03 5.91 6.78
CA PRO A 78 7.11 4.98 7.89
C PRO A 78 7.97 5.55 9.04
N ARG A 79 7.69 5.12 10.26
CA ARG A 79 8.50 5.34 11.45
C ARG A 79 9.71 4.40 11.45
N HIS A 80 9.48 3.12 11.16
CA HIS A 80 10.52 2.10 11.12
C HIS A 80 11.09 1.95 9.71
N ARG A 81 12.23 1.27 9.59
CA ARG A 81 12.92 1.00 8.32
C ARG A 81 12.21 -0.11 7.51
N ILE A 82 10.91 0.08 7.25
CA ILE A 82 10.04 -0.90 6.58
C ILE A 82 9.78 -0.58 5.10
N GLY A 83 10.29 0.53 4.58
CA GLY A 83 10.01 1.01 3.23
C GLY A 83 10.23 -0.04 2.13
N GLU A 84 11.41 -0.66 2.12
CA GLU A 84 11.72 -1.76 1.19
C GLU A 84 10.79 -2.96 1.38
N HIS A 85 10.54 -3.35 2.63
CA HIS A 85 9.70 -4.51 2.92
C HIS A 85 8.24 -4.31 2.48
N VAL A 86 7.71 -3.09 2.63
CA VAL A 86 6.38 -2.73 2.15
C VAL A 86 6.37 -2.64 0.62
N CYS A 87 7.37 -1.99 0.01
CA CYS A 87 7.48 -1.85 -1.44
C CYS A 87 7.58 -3.22 -2.15
N ASP A 88 8.41 -4.12 -1.62
CA ASP A 88 8.50 -5.52 -2.05
C ASP A 88 7.13 -6.23 -2.04
N SER A 89 6.29 -5.94 -1.04
CA SER A 89 4.97 -6.57 -0.93
C SER A 89 4.02 -6.10 -2.02
N PHE A 90 4.14 -4.84 -2.47
CA PHE A 90 3.35 -4.33 -3.57
C PHE A 90 3.91 -4.77 -4.92
N ALA A 91 5.24 -4.79 -5.09
CA ALA A 91 5.87 -5.29 -6.31
C ALA A 91 5.51 -6.76 -6.58
N ARG A 92 5.52 -7.63 -5.56
CA ARG A 92 5.08 -9.03 -5.72
C ARG A 92 3.62 -9.17 -6.14
N ARG A 93 2.75 -8.22 -5.79
CA ARG A 93 1.32 -8.23 -6.14
C ARG A 93 1.05 -7.65 -7.52
N ASN A 94 1.98 -6.85 -8.05
CA ASN A 94 1.88 -6.19 -9.35
C ASN A 94 3.08 -6.63 -10.18
N GLU A 95 3.10 -7.91 -10.55
CA GLU A 95 4.20 -8.49 -11.32
C GLU A 95 4.36 -7.79 -12.67
N GLY A 96 5.61 -7.52 -13.06
CA GLY A 96 5.93 -6.76 -14.27
C GLY A 96 5.79 -5.24 -14.14
N THR A 97 5.25 -4.73 -13.03
CA THR A 97 5.08 -3.29 -12.80
C THR A 97 6.11 -2.75 -11.81
N ILE A 98 6.69 -1.58 -12.10
CA ILE A 98 7.59 -0.90 -11.17
C ILE A 98 6.76 -0.22 -10.09
N VAL A 99 6.99 -0.57 -8.82
CA VAL A 99 6.34 0.08 -7.69
C VAL A 99 7.31 1.07 -7.04
N VAL A 100 6.84 2.30 -6.84
CA VAL A 100 7.58 3.38 -6.20
C VAL A 100 6.83 3.88 -4.98
N LEU A 101 7.36 3.64 -3.80
CA LEU A 101 6.83 4.22 -2.57
C LEU A 101 7.77 5.28 -2.06
N GLY A 102 7.28 6.39 -1.53
CA GLY A 102 8.19 7.41 -1.05
C GLY A 102 7.53 8.57 -0.34
N ASN A 103 8.38 9.48 0.06
CA ASN A 103 8.01 10.78 0.60
C ASN A 103 8.86 11.87 -0.08
N GLY A 104 8.82 13.09 0.43
CA GLY A 104 9.60 14.20 -0.15
C GLY A 104 11.13 14.04 -0.05
N ARG A 105 11.65 13.09 0.75
CA ARG A 105 13.09 12.93 1.02
C ARG A 105 13.68 11.67 0.44
N GLU A 106 12.94 10.57 0.48
CA GLU A 106 13.42 9.26 0.04
C GLU A 106 12.32 8.50 -0.70
N SER A 107 12.77 7.54 -1.51
CA SER A 107 11.90 6.65 -2.25
C SER A 107 12.48 5.23 -2.29
N TRP A 108 11.58 4.26 -2.28
CA TRP A 108 11.84 2.84 -2.39
C TRP A 108 11.20 2.35 -3.68
N ILE A 109 12.03 1.81 -4.56
CA ILE A 109 11.64 1.31 -5.87
C ILE A 109 11.81 -0.20 -5.84
N ALA A 110 10.76 -0.93 -6.23
CA ALA A 110 10.80 -2.37 -6.37
C ALA A 110 10.13 -2.82 -7.66
N LEU A 111 10.72 -3.80 -8.32
CA LEU A 111 10.14 -4.51 -9.46
C LEU A 111 10.18 -6.01 -9.13
N SER A 112 9.08 -6.71 -9.37
CA SER A 112 9.01 -8.17 -9.29
C SER A 112 8.75 -8.72 -10.69
N ARG A 113 9.55 -9.69 -11.14
CA ARG A 113 9.40 -10.39 -12.42
C ARG A 113 10.06 -11.75 -12.33
N ASP A 114 9.37 -12.80 -12.77
CA ASP A 114 9.88 -14.18 -12.78
C ASP A 114 10.33 -14.65 -11.38
N GLY A 115 9.56 -14.25 -10.35
CA GLY A 115 9.87 -14.55 -8.95
C GLY A 115 11.10 -13.83 -8.36
N ARG A 116 11.80 -13.01 -9.15
CA ARG A 116 12.93 -12.18 -8.68
C ARG A 116 12.48 -10.78 -8.35
N ILE A 117 13.14 -10.16 -7.37
CA ILE A 117 12.85 -8.79 -6.93
C ILE A 117 14.09 -7.95 -7.07
N TRP A 118 13.97 -6.88 -7.85
CA TRP A 118 14.97 -5.82 -7.96
C TRP A 118 14.57 -4.67 -7.06
N ARG A 119 15.54 -4.14 -6.31
CA ARG A 119 15.34 -3.04 -5.36
C ARG A 119 16.27 -1.91 -5.68
N GLN A 120 15.77 -0.69 -5.57
CA GLN A 120 16.57 0.51 -5.63
C GLN A 120 16.06 1.53 -4.63
N ARG A 121 16.97 2.28 -4.01
CA ARG A 121 16.62 3.50 -3.27
C ARG A 121 16.86 4.72 -4.13
N GLY A 122 15.91 5.64 -4.13
CA GLY A 122 16.03 6.94 -4.76
C GLY A 122 16.04 8.06 -3.72
N GLY A 123 16.28 9.29 -4.20
CA GLY A 123 16.07 10.51 -3.44
C GLY A 123 14.58 10.81 -3.27
N GLY A 124 14.19 12.07 -3.43
CA GLY A 124 12.80 12.48 -3.31
C GLY A 124 11.88 11.72 -4.27
N MET A 125 10.64 11.47 -3.82
CA MET A 125 9.64 10.79 -4.65
C MET A 125 9.38 11.54 -5.97
N ALA A 126 9.29 12.88 -5.94
CA ALA A 126 9.06 13.68 -7.14
C ALA A 126 10.17 13.50 -8.18
N GLU A 127 11.43 13.64 -7.75
CA GLU A 127 12.63 13.44 -8.59
C GLU A 127 12.65 12.02 -9.20
N THR A 128 12.33 11.02 -8.39
CA THR A 128 12.31 9.61 -8.84
C THR A 128 11.22 9.35 -9.87
N LEU A 129 10.03 9.91 -9.68
CA LEU A 129 8.93 9.78 -10.62
C LEU A 129 9.21 10.54 -11.91
N GLU A 130 9.82 11.72 -11.85
CA GLU A 130 10.25 12.48 -13.02
C GLU A 130 11.28 11.70 -13.84
N ARG A 131 12.30 11.13 -13.18
CA ARG A 131 13.28 10.26 -13.82
C ARG A 131 12.61 9.06 -14.52
N LEU A 132 11.65 8.41 -13.87
CA LEU A 132 10.92 7.29 -14.45
C LEU A 132 10.02 7.70 -15.62
N ARG A 133 9.36 8.86 -15.55
CA ARG A 133 8.58 9.43 -16.67
C ARG A 133 9.46 9.67 -17.89
N LEU A 134 10.62 10.30 -17.70
CA LEU A 134 11.56 10.55 -18.78
C LEU A 134 12.05 9.25 -19.43
N MET A 135 12.39 8.24 -18.62
CA MET A 135 12.78 6.92 -19.13
C MET A 135 11.65 6.19 -19.86
N ALA A 136 10.40 6.35 -19.41
CA ALA A 136 9.24 5.77 -20.09
C ALA A 136 8.97 6.47 -21.43
N ALA A 137 9.01 7.81 -21.45
CA ALA A 137 8.82 8.60 -22.66
C ALA A 137 9.88 8.32 -23.73
N LEU A 138 11.14 8.07 -23.33
CA LEU A 138 12.22 7.67 -24.23
C LEU A 138 12.06 6.26 -24.82
N LYS A 139 11.26 5.39 -24.20
CA LYS A 139 10.98 4.03 -24.70
C LYS A 139 9.76 3.96 -25.61
N CYS A 140 8.78 4.86 -25.43
CA CYS A 140 7.59 4.92 -26.28
C CYS A 140 7.88 5.35 -27.73
N SER A 141 9.10 5.79 -28.07
CA SER A 141 9.50 6.06 -29.46
C SER A 141 9.88 4.81 -30.26
N GLN A 142 9.70 3.60 -29.71
CA GLN A 142 10.03 2.35 -30.40
C GLN A 142 8.91 1.29 -30.43
N ASP A 143 7.77 1.52 -29.78
CA ASP A 143 6.63 0.59 -29.78
C ASP A 143 5.36 1.30 -30.28
N GLU A 144 5.34 1.67 -31.57
CA GLU A 144 4.10 1.92 -32.30
C GLU A 144 3.48 0.58 -32.65
N ASN A 145 2.65 0.01 -31.77
CA ASN A 145 1.54 -0.90 -32.10
C ASN A 145 0.90 -1.43 -30.81
N GLY A 146 -0.10 -0.71 -30.33
CA GLY A 146 -0.94 -1.11 -29.22
C GLY A 146 -2.24 -0.32 -29.24
N GLU A 147 -3.14 -0.69 -30.16
CA GLU A 147 -4.50 -0.16 -30.22
C GLU A 147 -5.23 -0.45 -28.90
N GLU A 148 -5.34 0.53 -28.01
CA GLU A 148 -6.42 0.56 -27.04
C GLU A 148 -7.70 0.97 -27.77
N LYS A 149 -8.42 -0.02 -28.30
CA LYS A 149 -9.83 0.15 -28.70
C LYS A 149 -10.65 0.31 -27.43
N ALA A 150 -10.75 1.54 -26.92
CA ALA A 150 -11.86 1.93 -26.08
C ALA A 150 -13.14 1.70 -26.89
N ALA A 151 -14.01 0.80 -26.42
CA ALA A 151 -15.34 0.63 -26.98
C ALA A 151 -16.13 1.92 -26.76
N VAL A 152 -16.12 2.80 -27.78
CA VAL A 152 -16.97 3.98 -27.83
C VAL A 152 -18.38 3.49 -28.12
N CYS A 153 -19.32 3.67 -27.18
CA CYS A 153 -20.74 3.53 -27.49
C CYS A 153 -21.12 4.67 -28.43
N ASP A 154 -21.47 4.34 -29.67
CA ASP A 154 -21.96 5.30 -30.67
C ASP A 154 -23.44 5.64 -30.43
N CYS A 155 -23.79 5.91 -29.18
CA CYS A 155 -25.14 6.15 -28.75
C CYS A 155 -25.21 7.51 -28.06
N ASN A 156 -25.78 8.49 -28.76
CA ASN A 156 -25.90 9.88 -28.34
C ASN A 156 -26.97 10.06 -27.23
N CYS A 157 -26.82 9.31 -26.13
CA CYS A 157 -27.76 9.27 -25.01
C CYS A 157 -27.32 10.28 -23.95
N ARG A 158 -28.26 11.07 -23.43
CA ARG A 158 -28.01 12.04 -22.36
C ARG A 158 -27.85 11.39 -20.97
N GLU A 159 -28.13 10.09 -20.89
CA GLU A 159 -27.98 9.25 -19.69
C GLU A 159 -26.86 8.23 -19.91
N PRO A 160 -26.09 7.88 -18.86
CA PRO A 160 -25.00 6.91 -18.97
C PRO A 160 -25.53 5.58 -19.50
N CYS A 161 -24.92 5.10 -20.58
CA CYS A 161 -25.29 3.89 -21.28
C CYS A 161 -25.21 2.71 -20.30
N LYS A 162 -26.35 2.14 -19.91
CA LYS A 162 -26.39 0.93 -19.08
C LYS A 162 -25.65 -0.18 -19.80
N ASP A 163 -24.80 -0.90 -19.08
CA ASP A 163 -24.12 -2.09 -19.61
C ASP A 163 -25.18 -3.05 -20.18
N PRO A 164 -25.10 -3.42 -21.48
CA PRO A 164 -26.12 -4.24 -22.13
C PRO A 164 -26.21 -5.67 -21.56
N SER A 165 -25.23 -6.10 -20.76
CA SER A 165 -25.19 -7.44 -20.16
C SER A 165 -26.02 -7.57 -18.88
N GLY A 166 -26.44 -6.46 -18.25
CA GLY A 166 -27.16 -6.49 -16.96
C GLY A 166 -26.35 -7.10 -15.80
N VAL A 167 -25.05 -7.33 -16.00
CA VAL A 167 -24.16 -7.97 -15.02
C VAL A 167 -24.00 -7.12 -13.77
N GLU A 168 -23.94 -5.80 -13.92
CA GLU A 168 -23.84 -4.87 -12.79
C GLU A 168 -25.07 -4.94 -11.87
N ASP A 169 -26.27 -5.07 -12.45
CA ASP A 169 -27.52 -5.21 -11.68
C ASP A 169 -27.53 -6.53 -10.87
N LEU A 170 -26.99 -7.61 -11.43
CA LEU A 170 -26.83 -8.89 -10.72
C LEU A 170 -25.85 -8.78 -9.55
N TRP A 171 -24.73 -8.09 -9.73
CA TRP A 171 -23.79 -7.82 -8.64
C TRP A 171 -24.42 -6.98 -7.54
N GLN A 172 -25.20 -5.96 -7.90
CA GLN A 172 -25.89 -5.12 -6.94
C GLN A 172 -26.86 -5.94 -6.08
N VAL A 173 -27.71 -6.77 -6.70
CA VAL A 173 -28.63 -7.67 -5.97
C VAL A 173 -27.87 -8.64 -5.06
N TYR A 174 -26.78 -9.23 -5.55
CA TYR A 174 -25.94 -10.11 -4.74
C TYR A 174 -25.37 -9.39 -3.52
N TYR A 175 -24.75 -8.21 -3.70
CA TYR A 175 -24.17 -7.46 -2.60
C TYR A 175 -25.22 -7.00 -1.59
N ASP A 176 -26.37 -6.53 -2.06
CA ASP A 176 -27.48 -6.12 -1.20
C ASP A 176 -28.00 -7.30 -0.36
N SER A 177 -28.05 -8.52 -0.94
CA SER A 177 -28.43 -9.73 -0.20
C SER A 177 -27.45 -10.12 0.92
N GLN A 178 -26.17 -9.76 0.77
CA GLN A 178 -25.12 -10.06 1.77
C GLN A 178 -24.96 -8.93 2.79
N TYR A 179 -25.44 -7.72 2.49
CA TYR A 179 -25.24 -6.56 3.33
C TYR A 179 -26.18 -6.57 4.55
N CYS A 180 -25.64 -6.92 5.71
CA CYS A 180 -26.34 -6.83 6.99
C CYS A 180 -25.94 -5.53 7.73
N PRO A 181 -26.75 -4.46 7.73
CA PRO A 181 -26.41 -3.20 8.37
C PRO A 181 -26.21 -3.34 9.89
N GLU A 182 -26.83 -4.33 10.53
CA GLU A 182 -26.72 -4.62 11.97
C GLU A 182 -25.30 -5.06 12.36
N ARG A 183 -24.52 -5.60 11.42
CA ARG A 183 -23.11 -5.99 11.66
C ARG A 183 -22.15 -4.80 11.61
N LYS A 184 -22.63 -3.59 11.29
CA LYS A 184 -21.80 -2.41 11.10
C LYS A 184 -21.31 -1.84 12.43
N ASN A 185 -20.09 -2.21 12.82
CA ASN A 185 -19.44 -1.68 14.03
C ASN A 185 -18.47 -0.53 13.69
N LEU A 186 -19.00 0.67 13.45
CA LEU A 186 -18.20 1.85 13.11
C LEU A 186 -17.25 2.28 14.24
N ALA A 187 -17.62 2.04 15.50
CA ALA A 187 -16.79 2.37 16.65
C ALA A 187 -15.52 1.50 16.67
N ALA A 188 -15.68 0.18 16.52
CA ALA A 188 -14.55 -0.75 16.42
C ALA A 188 -13.69 -0.45 15.19
N PHE A 189 -14.29 -0.13 14.04
CA PHE A 189 -13.59 0.26 12.83
C PHE A 189 -12.71 1.50 13.05
N LYS A 190 -13.26 2.57 13.64
CA LYS A 190 -12.50 3.79 13.96
C LYS A 190 -11.39 3.53 14.97
N ARG A 191 -11.64 2.72 16.01
CA ARG A 191 -10.62 2.34 17.00
C ARG A 191 -9.45 1.59 16.38
N ASN A 192 -9.73 0.74 15.40
CA ASN A 192 -8.73 -0.09 14.71
C ASN A 192 -8.09 0.60 13.49
N MET A 193 -8.40 1.87 13.25
CA MET A 193 -7.76 2.69 12.22
C MET A 193 -7.01 3.88 12.86
N PRO A 194 -5.76 3.68 13.30
CA PRO A 194 -5.00 4.74 13.96
C PRO A 194 -4.76 5.90 12.99
N ARG A 195 -5.06 7.12 13.45
CA ARG A 195 -4.98 8.34 12.65
C ARG A 195 -3.56 8.62 12.15
N ARG A 196 -2.55 8.37 12.99
CA ARG A 196 -1.14 8.57 12.65
C ARG A 196 -0.72 7.72 11.45
N ASP A 197 -1.10 6.44 11.41
CA ASP A 197 -0.72 5.54 10.31
C ASP A 197 -1.46 5.90 9.02
N GLN A 198 -2.70 6.38 9.11
CA GLN A 198 -3.42 6.91 7.94
C GLN A 198 -2.71 8.13 7.35
N GLU A 199 -2.25 9.05 8.19
CA GLU A 199 -1.48 10.24 7.79
C GLU A 199 -0.14 9.85 7.18
N ALA A 200 0.57 8.89 7.79
CA ALA A 200 1.83 8.36 7.28
C ALA A 200 1.68 7.70 5.90
N ALA A 201 0.51 7.15 5.58
CA ALA A 201 0.19 6.59 4.26
C ALA A 201 -0.48 7.60 3.29
N GLY A 202 -0.60 8.87 3.67
CA GLY A 202 -1.13 9.94 2.81
C GLY A 202 -2.66 9.95 2.65
N LEU A 203 -3.42 9.14 3.40
CA LEU A 203 -4.90 9.07 3.30
C LEU A 203 -5.60 10.38 3.67
N ARG A 204 -4.96 11.27 4.43
CA ARG A 204 -5.60 12.48 4.96
C ARG A 204 -5.79 13.59 3.91
N LEU A 205 -5.21 13.44 2.72
CA LEU A 205 -5.59 14.21 1.53
C LEU A 205 -7.05 13.94 1.10
N VAL A 206 -7.64 12.80 1.50
CA VAL A 206 -9.02 12.43 1.15
C VAL A 206 -10.03 12.87 2.22
N GLN A 207 -9.63 12.93 3.51
CA GLN A 207 -10.55 13.24 4.61
C GLN A 207 -10.85 14.73 4.80
N ASN A 208 -10.07 15.65 4.20
CA ASN A 208 -10.39 17.08 4.21
C ASN A 208 -11.48 17.46 3.19
N ARG A 209 -11.89 16.56 2.28
CA ARG A 209 -13.12 16.72 1.48
C ARG A 209 -14.38 16.32 2.27
N ARG A 210 -14.43 16.57 3.58
CA ARG A 210 -15.60 16.26 4.41
C ARG A 210 -16.85 17.09 4.08
N ASN A 211 -16.75 18.03 3.13
CA ASN A 211 -17.88 18.81 2.64
C ASN A 211 -18.15 18.61 1.14
N ALA A 212 -17.50 17.66 0.45
CA ALA A 212 -17.90 17.32 -0.91
C ALA A 212 -19.08 16.35 -0.82
N THR A 213 -20.28 16.85 -1.08
CA THR A 213 -21.47 16.02 -1.24
C THR A 213 -21.36 15.19 -2.52
N LEU A 214 -22.17 14.15 -2.63
CA LEU A 214 -22.22 13.31 -3.84
C LEU A 214 -22.60 14.16 -5.08
N ASP A 215 -23.41 15.20 -4.87
CA ASP A 215 -23.82 16.17 -5.89
C ASP A 215 -22.65 17.04 -6.38
N ASP A 216 -21.73 17.42 -5.49
CA ASP A 216 -20.50 18.16 -5.86
C ASP A 216 -19.58 17.33 -6.78
N PHE A 217 -19.67 16.00 -6.71
CA PHE A 217 -18.89 15.08 -7.54
C PHE A 217 -19.56 14.81 -8.90
N ILE A 218 -20.90 14.80 -8.95
CA ILE A 218 -21.67 14.50 -10.16
C ILE A 218 -21.85 15.74 -11.06
N GLY A 219 -21.50 16.94 -10.58
CA GLY A 219 -21.46 18.15 -11.41
C GLY A 219 -22.84 18.65 -11.84
N ARG A 220 -23.90 18.36 -11.08
CA ARG A 220 -25.20 19.02 -11.27
C ARG A 220 -25.18 20.38 -10.59
N LYS A 221 -25.03 21.43 -11.39
CA LYS A 221 -25.57 22.76 -11.10
C LYS A 221 -26.79 22.99 -11.97
#